data_AF-A2EFT2-F1
#
_entry.id   AF-A2EFT2-F1
#
_cell.length_a   1.000
_cell.length_b   1.000
_cell.length_c   1.000
_cell.angle_alpha   90.00
_cell.angle_beta   90.00
_cell.angle_gamma   90.00
#
_symmetry.space_group_name_H-M   'P 1'
#
loop_
_entity.id
_entity.type
_entity.pdbx_description
1 polymer ?
#
loop_
_entity_poly.entity_id
_entity_poly.type
_entity_poly.pdbx_seq_one_letter_code
_entity_poly.pdbx_strand_id
1 'polypeptide(L)'
;MEETQPTSTALSTEIATSAMSKYSCLIDIPLSYRVIDSLTSLFNYFDIYAPRMHFFHVIVTVFRFFQLMGGAFMAGNTSSFAKGTLSYSAVSILTIFFHVVPLEYRYGNAVYILYAFNGFLILNGIYLLITAFVYKSTSKVPRVSCILLSIFMAFGPFLCLPIIA
;
A
#
# COMPACT_ATOMS: atom_id res chain seq x y z
N MET A 1 6.98 -46.91 -9.17
CA MET A 1 6.52 -46.47 -7.83
C MET A 1 7.38 -45.29 -7.48
N GLU A 2 6.81 -44.10 -7.55
CA GLU A 2 7.49 -42.83 -7.30
C GLU A 2 7.24 -42.47 -5.83
N GLU A 3 8.30 -42.40 -5.03
CA GLU A 3 8.19 -42.04 -3.62
C GLU A 3 7.88 -40.55 -3.49
N THR A 4 6.65 -40.23 -3.09
CA THR A 4 6.27 -38.89 -2.66
C THR A 4 6.95 -38.55 -1.33
N GLN A 5 7.96 -37.68 -1.38
CA GLN A 5 8.57 -37.04 -0.23
C GLN A 5 7.55 -36.14 0.50
N PRO A 6 7.32 -36.30 1.82
CA PRO A 6 6.47 -35.38 2.55
C PRO A 6 7.24 -34.06 2.82
N THR A 7 6.68 -32.96 2.34
CA THR A 7 7.13 -31.59 2.60
C THR A 7 7.00 -31.27 4.10
N SER A 8 8.08 -31.48 4.87
CA SER A 8 8.11 -31.35 6.34
C SER A 8 8.37 -29.93 6.87
N THR A 9 8.39 -28.91 6.01
CA THR A 9 8.81 -27.56 6.38
C THR A 9 7.70 -26.71 7.02
N ALA A 10 6.42 -27.04 6.80
CA ALA A 10 5.30 -26.28 7.34
C ALA A 10 5.01 -26.60 8.82
N LEU A 11 5.17 -27.87 9.24
CA LEU A 11 4.78 -28.34 10.56
C LEU A 11 5.66 -27.79 11.70
N SER A 12 6.94 -27.54 11.42
CA SER A 12 7.90 -27.02 12.40
C SER A 12 7.63 -25.55 12.78
N THR A 13 7.05 -24.78 11.85
CA THR A 13 6.72 -23.37 12.08
C THR A 13 5.50 -23.23 12.98
N GLU A 14 4.48 -24.06 12.79
CA GLU A 14 3.23 -24.05 13.58
C GLU A 14 3.44 -24.43 15.06
N ILE A 15 4.30 -25.43 15.32
CA ILE A 15 4.65 -25.87 16.68
C ILE A 15 5.50 -24.80 17.39
N ALA A 16 6.43 -24.15 16.67
CA ALA A 16 7.23 -23.05 17.22
C ALA A 16 6.36 -21.84 17.61
N THR A 17 5.37 -21.47 16.78
CA THR A 17 4.44 -20.36 17.09
C THR A 17 3.56 -20.63 18.31
N SER A 18 3.09 -21.87 18.50
CA SER A 18 2.24 -22.23 19.64
C SER A 18 3.04 -22.34 20.95
N ALA A 19 4.30 -22.77 20.89
CA ALA A 19 5.22 -22.73 22.04
C ALA A 19 5.58 -21.29 22.45
N MET A 20 5.83 -20.39 21.49
CA MET A 20 6.15 -18.98 21.76
C MET A 20 5.02 -18.25 22.51
N SER A 21 3.76 -18.58 22.23
CA SER A 21 2.60 -17.99 22.91
C SER A 21 2.54 -18.27 24.42
N LYS A 22 3.06 -19.41 24.89
CA LYS A 22 3.03 -19.77 26.32
C LYS A 22 4.09 -19.03 27.14
N TYR A 23 5.19 -18.61 26.49
CA TYR A 23 6.32 -17.95 27.14
C TYR A 23 6.39 -16.44 26.87
N SER A 24 5.42 -15.87 26.15
CA SER A 24 5.48 -14.46 25.71
C SER A 24 5.44 -13.43 26.85
N CYS A 25 5.02 -13.85 28.06
CA CYS A 25 5.06 -13.03 29.27
C CYS A 25 6.23 -13.38 30.21
N LEU A 26 7.01 -14.41 29.88
CA LEU A 26 8.15 -14.89 30.67
C LEU A 26 9.49 -14.46 30.07
N ILE A 27 9.51 -14.10 28.78
CA ILE A 27 10.69 -13.66 28.05
C ILE A 27 10.37 -12.35 27.33
N ASP A 28 11.26 -11.36 27.44
CA ASP A 28 11.14 -10.10 26.71
C ASP A 28 11.32 -10.32 25.21
N ILE A 29 10.19 -10.37 24.50
CA ILE A 29 10.15 -10.40 23.04
C ILE A 29 10.42 -8.99 22.51
N PRO A 30 11.34 -8.81 21.53
CA PRO A 30 11.60 -7.51 20.96
C PRO A 30 10.36 -6.91 20.28
N LEU A 31 10.22 -5.60 20.33
CA LEU A 31 9.05 -4.89 19.79
C LEU A 31 8.84 -5.16 18.29
N SER A 32 9.92 -5.28 17.51
CA SER A 32 9.86 -5.60 16.09
C SER A 32 9.14 -6.92 15.81
N TYR A 33 9.44 -7.97 16.57
CA TYR A 33 8.77 -9.27 16.43
C TYR A 33 7.30 -9.18 16.82
N ARG A 34 6.95 -8.42 17.86
CA ARG A 34 5.54 -8.22 18.26
C ARG A 34 4.73 -7.52 17.17
N VAL A 35 5.32 -6.52 16.51
CA VAL A 35 4.69 -5.82 15.38
C VAL A 35 4.48 -6.78 14.20
N ILE A 36 5.51 -7.54 13.81
CA ILE A 36 5.45 -8.48 12.69
C ILE A 36 4.42 -9.58 12.94
N ASP A 37 4.39 -10.15 14.15
CA ASP A 37 3.42 -11.20 14.53
C ASP A 37 1.98 -10.66 14.49
N SER A 38 1.76 -9.44 15.01
CA SER A 38 0.44 -8.80 14.99
C SER A 38 -0.02 -8.50 13.56
N LEU A 39 0.88 -8.00 12.71
CA LEU A 39 0.61 -7.73 11.29
C LEU A 39 0.30 -9.00 10.52
N THR A 40 1.10 -10.05 10.70
CA THR A 40 0.90 -11.35 10.06
C THR A 40 -0.47 -11.92 10.44
N SER A 41 -0.82 -11.85 11.72
CA SER A 41 -2.14 -12.28 12.20
C SER A 41 -3.28 -11.49 11.55
N LEU A 42 -3.15 -10.17 11.44
CA LEU A 42 -4.14 -9.31 10.77
C LEU A 42 -4.26 -9.63 9.27
N PHE A 43 -3.15 -9.87 8.57
CA PHE A 43 -3.18 -10.19 7.14
C PHE A 43 -3.80 -11.55 6.87
N ASN A 44 -3.50 -12.56 7.69
CA ASN A 44 -4.20 -13.84 7.61
C ASN A 44 -5.71 -13.69 7.82
N TYR A 45 -6.12 -12.80 8.72
CA TYR A 45 -7.53 -12.47 8.89
C TYR A 45 -8.12 -11.79 7.64
N PHE A 46 -7.41 -10.84 7.03
CA PHE A 46 -7.87 -10.20 5.79
C PHE A 46 -7.96 -11.18 4.62
N ASP A 47 -7.04 -12.12 4.44
CA ASP A 47 -7.13 -13.09 3.34
C ASP A 47 -8.41 -13.95 3.40
N ILE A 48 -8.92 -14.21 4.61
CA ILE A 48 -10.13 -15.01 4.83
C ILE A 48 -11.39 -14.14 4.79
N TYR A 49 -11.38 -12.97 5.44
CA TYR A 49 -12.58 -12.19 5.73
C TYR A 49 -12.70 -10.88 4.95
N ALA A 50 -11.63 -10.40 4.31
CA ALA A 50 -11.69 -9.17 3.55
C ALA A 50 -12.52 -9.36 2.26
N PRO A 51 -13.29 -8.33 1.85
CA PRO A 51 -13.97 -8.36 0.57
C PRO A 51 -12.93 -8.40 -0.56
N ARG A 52 -13.11 -9.33 -1.50
CA ARG A 52 -12.30 -9.37 -2.72
C ARG A 52 -12.62 -8.17 -3.59
N MET A 53 -11.67 -7.27 -3.74
CA MET A 53 -11.85 -6.01 -4.47
C MET A 53 -11.37 -6.09 -5.93
N HIS A 54 -11.78 -7.13 -6.67
CA HIS A 54 -11.35 -7.34 -8.07
C HIS A 54 -11.57 -6.11 -8.95
N PHE A 55 -12.73 -5.47 -8.81
CA PHE A 55 -13.07 -4.24 -9.54
C PHE A 55 -12.06 -3.10 -9.29
N PHE A 56 -11.65 -2.90 -8.03
CA PHE A 56 -10.65 -1.88 -7.70
C PHE A 56 -9.28 -2.22 -8.26
N HIS A 57 -8.88 -3.49 -8.26
CA HIS A 57 -7.63 -3.91 -8.87
C HIS A 57 -7.60 -3.60 -10.37
N VAL A 58 -8.69 -3.88 -11.10
CA VAL A 58 -8.79 -3.53 -12.53
C VAL A 58 -8.64 -2.03 -12.73
N ILE A 59 -9.33 -1.21 -11.93
CA ILE A 59 -9.21 0.26 -11.99
C ILE A 59 -7.75 0.69 -11.76
N VAL A 60 -7.13 0.19 -10.70
CA VAL A 60 -5.73 0.51 -10.36
C VAL A 60 -4.78 0.12 -11.48
N THR A 61 -4.97 -1.05 -12.10
CA THR A 61 -4.17 -1.51 -13.25
C THR A 61 -4.30 -0.56 -14.45
N VAL A 62 -5.51 -0.09 -14.77
CA VAL A 62 -5.74 0.86 -15.85
C VAL A 62 -5.04 2.19 -15.57
N PHE A 63 -5.21 2.75 -14.37
CA PHE A 63 -4.52 3.98 -13.98
C PHE A 63 -3.00 3.82 -13.96
N ARG A 64 -2.49 2.66 -13.52
CA ARG A 64 -1.06 2.34 -13.55
C ARG A 64 -0.50 2.32 -14.96
N PHE A 65 -1.24 1.76 -15.91
CA PHE A 65 -0.86 1.78 -17.32
C PHE A 65 -0.73 3.22 -17.84
N PHE A 66 -1.70 4.08 -17.52
CA PHE A 66 -1.65 5.50 -17.87
C PHE A 66 -0.49 6.24 -17.19
N GLN A 67 -0.21 5.96 -15.91
CA GLN A 67 0.94 6.53 -15.19
C GLN A 67 2.28 6.16 -15.85
N LEU A 68 2.44 4.91 -16.28
CA LEU A 68 3.62 4.45 -17.01
C LEU A 68 3.79 5.20 -18.35
N MET A 69 2.69 5.39 -19.08
CA MET A 69 2.71 6.22 -20.29
C MET A 69 3.06 7.68 -19.99
N GLY A 70 2.53 8.25 -18.91
CA GLY A 70 2.79 9.64 -18.51
C GLY A 70 4.27 9.93 -18.28
N GLY A 71 5.02 8.98 -17.70
CA GLY A 71 6.47 9.09 -17.57
C GLY A 71 7.20 9.25 -18.90
N ALA A 72 6.70 8.61 -19.97
CA ALA A 72 7.29 8.70 -21.31
C ALA A 72 7.06 10.07 -21.98
N PHE A 73 6.02 10.81 -21.58
CA PHE A 73 5.73 12.15 -22.13
C PHE A 73 6.73 13.22 -21.67
N MET A 74 7.53 12.96 -20.63
CA MET A 74 8.49 13.92 -20.06
C MET A 74 7.86 15.30 -19.81
N ALA A 75 6.62 15.35 -19.35
CA ALA A 75 5.84 16.59 -19.25
C ALA A 75 6.52 17.67 -18.39
N GLY A 76 7.33 17.27 -17.40
CA GLY A 76 8.10 18.19 -16.56
C GLY A 76 9.31 18.86 -17.24
N ASN A 77 9.66 18.47 -18.46
CA ASN A 77 10.83 19.00 -19.15
C ASN A 77 10.54 20.39 -19.74
N THR A 78 11.08 21.42 -19.09
CA THR A 78 10.94 22.82 -19.52
C THR A 78 11.74 23.17 -20.77
N SER A 79 12.70 22.34 -21.17
CA SER A 79 13.42 22.50 -22.45
C SER A 79 12.57 22.06 -23.64
N SER A 80 11.76 21.02 -23.47
CA SER A 80 10.84 20.53 -24.51
C SER A 80 9.51 21.29 -24.51
N PHE A 81 9.02 21.66 -23.32
CA PHE A 81 7.76 22.38 -23.14
C PHE A 81 8.01 23.67 -22.35
N ALA A 82 8.35 24.73 -23.05
CA ALA A 82 8.60 26.04 -22.44
C ALA A 82 7.32 26.61 -21.82
N LYS A 83 7.42 27.13 -20.60
CA LYS A 83 6.28 27.73 -19.88
C LYS A 83 5.65 28.86 -20.68
N GLY A 84 4.32 28.94 -20.65
CA GLY A 84 3.55 29.97 -21.36
C GLY A 84 3.33 29.71 -22.86
N THR A 85 3.84 28.60 -23.39
CA THR A 85 3.52 28.17 -24.76
C THR A 85 2.23 27.34 -24.81
N LEU A 86 1.57 27.32 -25.97
CA LEU A 86 0.40 26.45 -26.21
C LEU A 86 0.73 24.97 -25.92
N SER A 87 1.93 24.53 -26.29
CA SER A 87 2.41 23.17 -26.05
C SER A 87 2.48 22.83 -24.57
N TYR A 88 2.91 23.77 -23.72
CA TYR A 88 2.95 23.57 -22.28
C TYR A 88 1.56 23.44 -21.68
N SER A 89 0.59 24.28 -22.08
CA SER A 89 -0.80 24.16 -21.61
C SER A 89 -1.47 22.87 -22.10
N ALA A 90 -1.23 22.45 -23.34
CA ALA A 90 -1.76 21.19 -23.87
C ALA A 90 -1.22 19.98 -23.08
N VAL A 91 0.09 19.96 -22.81
CA VAL A 91 0.72 18.91 -21.99
C VAL A 91 0.26 18.97 -20.54
N SER A 92 0.08 20.16 -19.97
CA SER A 92 -0.44 20.36 -18.61
C SER A 92 -1.83 19.74 -18.45
N ILE A 93 -2.74 19.95 -19.40
CA ILE A 93 -4.06 19.32 -19.39
C ILE A 93 -3.95 17.80 -19.57
N LEU A 94 -3.09 17.34 -20.51
CA LEU A 94 -2.88 15.92 -20.75
C LEU A 94 -2.34 15.20 -19.51
N THR A 95 -1.51 15.87 -18.70
CA THR A 95 -0.95 15.27 -17.49
C THR A 95 -1.99 14.89 -16.46
N ILE A 96 -3.19 15.47 -16.46
CA ILE A 96 -4.26 15.11 -15.51
C ILE A 96 -4.66 13.63 -15.64
N PHE A 97 -4.54 13.05 -16.83
CA PHE A 97 -4.86 11.64 -17.06
C PHE A 97 -3.80 10.68 -16.49
N PHE A 98 -2.59 11.16 -16.25
CA PHE A 98 -1.46 10.34 -15.78
C PHE A 98 -1.04 10.69 -14.35
N HIS A 99 -1.20 11.95 -13.96
CA HIS A 99 -0.87 12.56 -12.68
C HIS A 99 -2.11 13.30 -12.17
N VAL A 100 -2.57 12.96 -10.97
CA VAL A 100 -3.77 13.60 -10.38
C VAL A 100 -3.64 15.12 -10.27
N VAL A 101 -2.41 15.63 -10.20
CA VAL A 101 -2.13 17.07 -10.14
C VAL A 101 -1.56 17.56 -11.47
N PRO A 102 -2.18 18.57 -12.12
CA PRO A 102 -1.69 19.13 -13.36
C PRO A 102 -0.29 19.76 -13.20
N LEU A 103 0.47 19.74 -14.29
CA LEU A 103 1.86 20.19 -14.31
C LEU A 103 2.07 21.62 -13.79
N GLU A 104 1.16 22.53 -14.13
CA GLU A 104 1.21 23.94 -13.73
C GLU A 104 1.28 24.12 -12.21
N TYR A 105 0.51 23.33 -11.46
CA TYR A 105 0.47 23.40 -10.00
C TYR A 105 1.60 22.60 -9.35
N ARG A 106 2.10 21.56 -10.04
CA ARG A 106 3.21 20.73 -9.55
C ARG A 106 4.54 21.45 -9.63
N TYR A 107 4.73 22.29 -10.65
CA TYR A 107 5.98 23.01 -10.85
C TYR A 107 6.22 24.01 -9.72
N GLY A 108 7.24 23.76 -8.88
CA GLY A 108 7.58 24.61 -7.72
C GLY A 108 6.90 24.20 -6.41
N ASN A 109 5.78 23.46 -6.44
CA ASN A 109 5.08 22.98 -5.24
C ASN A 109 5.15 21.46 -5.02
N ALA A 110 5.88 20.73 -5.87
CA ALA A 110 6.01 19.27 -5.78
C ALA A 110 6.42 18.77 -4.39
N VAL A 111 7.28 19.51 -3.69
CA VAL A 111 7.73 19.17 -2.33
C VAL A 111 6.57 19.20 -1.32
N TYR A 112 5.72 20.23 -1.36
CA TYR A 112 4.56 20.34 -0.46
C TYR A 112 3.53 19.25 -0.75
N ILE A 113 3.30 18.95 -2.04
CA ILE A 113 2.42 17.86 -2.46
C ILE A 113 2.96 16.52 -1.93
N LEU A 114 4.26 16.27 -2.09
CA LEU A 114 4.92 15.05 -1.59
C LEU A 114 4.76 14.90 -0.07
N TYR A 115 4.98 15.97 0.71
CA TYR A 115 4.80 15.90 2.15
C TYR A 115 3.35 15.62 2.56
N ALA A 116 2.37 16.23 1.88
CA ALA A 116 0.96 15.98 2.15
C ALA A 116 0.58 14.51 1.92
N PHE A 117 0.96 13.94 0.78
CA PHE A 117 0.68 12.54 0.47
C PHE A 117 1.45 11.57 1.36
N ASN A 118 2.71 11.85 1.68
CA ASN A 118 3.49 11.02 2.59
C ASN A 118 2.88 11.02 4.01
N GLY A 119 2.45 12.20 4.50
CA GLY A 119 1.71 12.30 5.76
C GLY A 119 0.43 11.46 5.77
N PHE A 120 -0.33 11.47 4.67
CA PHE A 120 -1.50 10.60 4.52
C PHE A 120 -1.14 9.11 4.54
N LEU A 121 -0.05 8.69 3.87
CA LEU A 121 0.40 7.30 3.89
C LEU A 121 0.86 6.85 5.29
N ILE A 122 1.61 7.70 5.99
CA ILE A 122 2.04 7.45 7.37
C ILE A 122 0.83 7.29 8.30
N LEU A 123 -0.17 8.17 8.17
CA LEU A 123 -1.40 8.09 8.96
C LEU A 123 -2.13 6.76 8.75
N ASN A 124 -2.25 6.30 7.49
CA ASN A 124 -2.85 5.00 7.19
C ASN A 124 -1.99 3.84 7.72
N GLY A 125 -0.66 3.95 7.66
CA GLY A 125 0.26 2.97 8.24
C GLY A 125 0.10 2.84 9.76
N ILE A 126 -0.04 3.97 10.48
CA ILE A 126 -0.33 3.99 11.92
C ILE A 126 -1.70 3.35 12.20
N TYR A 127 -2.72 3.71 11.42
CA TYR A 127 -4.06 3.13 11.58
C TYR A 127 -4.07 1.60 11.39
N LEU A 128 -3.30 1.11 10.41
CA LEU A 128 -3.11 -0.32 10.18
C LEU A 128 -2.42 -1.00 11.36
N LEU A 129 -1.36 -0.40 11.91
CA LEU A 129 -0.68 -0.92 13.11
C LEU A 129 -1.61 -0.99 14.31
N ILE A 130 -2.37 0.07 14.58
CA ILE A 130 -3.37 0.09 15.67
C ILE A 130 -4.37 -1.05 15.47
N THR A 131 -4.89 -1.23 14.26
CA THR A 131 -5.85 -2.30 13.95
C THR A 131 -5.23 -3.68 14.16
N ALA A 132 -3.95 -3.87 13.84
CA ALA A 132 -3.23 -5.12 14.07
C ALA A 132 -3.10 -5.45 15.56
N PHE A 133 -2.77 -4.46 16.39
CA PHE A 133 -2.71 -4.66 17.85
C PHE A 133 -4.09 -4.90 18.47
N VAL A 134 -5.12 -4.15 18.04
CA VAL A 134 -6.50 -4.37 18.48
C VAL A 134 -6.97 -5.78 18.11
N TYR A 135 -6.67 -6.23 16.89
CA TYR A 135 -6.97 -7.59 16.45
C TYR A 135 -6.26 -8.64 17.31
N LYS A 136 -4.97 -8.46 17.59
CA LYS A 136 -4.20 -9.38 18.43
C LYS A 136 -4.79 -9.52 19.84
N SER A 137 -5.31 -8.43 20.41
CA SER A 137 -5.91 -8.44 21.75
C SER A 137 -7.36 -8.92 21.77
N THR A 138 -8.16 -8.64 20.74
CA THR A 138 -9.62 -8.88 20.75
C THR A 138 -10.08 -10.02 19.84
N SER A 139 -9.20 -10.50 18.96
CA SER A 139 -9.50 -11.45 17.87
C SER A 139 -10.65 -11.01 16.96
N LYS A 140 -10.98 -9.71 16.95
CA LYS A 140 -12.08 -9.12 16.19
C LYS A 140 -11.60 -7.87 15.48
N VAL A 141 -11.90 -7.75 14.19
CA VAL A 141 -11.69 -6.51 13.43
C VAL A 141 -13.05 -5.90 13.12
N PRO A 142 -13.28 -4.59 13.39
CA PRO A 142 -14.49 -3.93 12.95
C PRO A 142 -14.66 -4.05 11.43
N ARG A 143 -15.88 -4.32 10.97
CA ARG A 143 -16.19 -4.46 9.53
C ARG A 143 -15.77 -3.22 8.73
N VAL A 144 -15.94 -2.04 9.31
CA VAL A 144 -15.52 -0.76 8.70
C VAL A 144 -14.01 -0.71 8.50
N SER A 145 -13.23 -1.07 9.53
CA SER A 145 -11.75 -1.12 9.44
C SER A 145 -11.29 -2.13 8.40
N CYS A 146 -11.94 -3.28 8.31
CA CYS A 146 -11.65 -4.28 7.29
C CYS A 146 -11.88 -3.70 5.88
N ILE A 147 -13.05 -3.13 5.59
CA ILE A 147 -13.34 -2.53 4.28
C ILE A 147 -12.37 -1.39 3.95
N LEU A 148 -12.17 -0.46 4.89
CA LEU A 148 -11.32 0.73 4.68
C LEU A 148 -9.87 0.33 4.39
N LEU A 149 -9.30 -0.56 5.21
CA LEU A 149 -7.92 -1.03 5.04
C LEU A 149 -7.78 -1.89 3.79
N SER A 150 -8.76 -2.71 3.43
CA SER A 150 -8.72 -3.47 2.18
C SER A 150 -8.74 -2.57 0.94
N ILE A 151 -9.56 -1.51 0.94
CA ILE A 151 -9.54 -0.50 -0.12
C ILE A 151 -8.18 0.19 -0.16
N PHE A 152 -7.68 0.62 1.01
CA PHE A 152 -6.39 1.27 1.09
C PHE A 152 -5.25 0.37 0.59
N MET A 153 -5.22 -0.92 0.93
CA MET A 153 -4.20 -1.85 0.46
C MET A 153 -4.28 -2.12 -1.05
N ALA A 154 -5.50 -2.13 -1.61
CA ALA A 154 -5.68 -2.31 -3.05
C ALA A 154 -5.29 -1.06 -3.86
N PHE A 155 -5.53 0.15 -3.32
CA PHE A 155 -5.42 1.41 -4.06
C PHE A 155 -4.26 2.29 -3.60
N GLY A 156 -4.10 2.50 -2.30
CA GLY A 156 -3.26 3.53 -1.69
C GLY A 156 -1.79 3.46 -2.12
N PRO A 157 -1.05 2.37 -1.81
CA PRO A 157 0.35 2.24 -2.21
C PRO A 157 0.54 2.30 -3.73
N PHE A 158 -0.41 1.74 -4.48
CA PHE A 158 -0.26 1.61 -5.92
C PHE A 158 -0.58 2.90 -6.66
N LEU A 159 -1.60 3.67 -6.29
CA LEU A 159 -1.91 4.91 -7.00
C LEU A 159 -1.12 6.10 -6.46
N CYS A 160 -1.03 6.26 -5.13
CA CYS A 160 -0.55 7.49 -4.52
C CYS A 160 0.95 7.75 -4.78
N LEU A 161 1.79 6.71 -4.75
CA LEU A 161 3.23 6.84 -4.97
C LEU A 161 3.63 7.36 -6.37
N PRO A 162 3.16 6.77 -7.48
CA PRO A 162 3.51 7.24 -8.83
C PRO A 162 2.84 8.56 -9.23
N ILE A 163 1.74 8.97 -8.58
CA ILE A 163 1.10 10.28 -8.82
C ILE A 163 2.03 11.45 -8.46
N ILE A 164 2.97 11.22 -7.55
CA ILE A 164 3.82 12.27 -7.00
C ILE A 164 5.11 12.46 -7.82
N ALA A 165 5.53 11.43 -8.57
CA ALA A 165 6.77 11.40 -9.36
C ALA A 165 6.65 12.13 -10.71
#